data_AF-A0A9D1EYN1-F1
#
_entry.id   AF-A0A9D1EYN1-F1
#
_cell.length_a   1.000
_cell.length_b   1.000
_cell.length_c   1.000
_cell.angle_alpha   90.00
_cell.angle_beta   90.00
_cell.angle_gamma   90.00
#
_symmetry.space_group_name_H-M   'P 1'
#
loop_
_entity.id
_entity.type
_entity.pdbx_description
1 polymer ?
#
loop_
_entity_poly.entity_id
_entity_poly.type
_entity_poly.pdbx_seq_one_letter_code
_entity_poly.pdbx_strand_id
1 'polypeptide(L)'
;MPTTEKMNEQTSQVLGNQFFGEFESDQERQKKECAIIGLMKNQIIVLEEQLNDAKIKFAEANLVKDNWSCAKEREIDCKILEGQINILSKLQYDLEDMFSPTPAC
;
A
#
# COMPACT_ATOMS: atom_id res chain seq x y z
N MET A 1 -63.39 -22.36 -22.51
CA MET A 1 -62.05 -22.68 -21.98
C MET A 1 -61.14 -21.51 -22.28
N PRO A 2 -60.62 -20.79 -21.28
CA PRO A 2 -59.62 -19.75 -21.49
C PRO A 2 -58.22 -20.37 -21.43
N THR A 3 -57.41 -20.13 -22.46
CA THR A 3 -56.01 -20.55 -22.55
C THR A 3 -55.16 -19.58 -21.72
N THR A 4 -54.84 -19.97 -20.50
CA THR A 4 -53.76 -19.39 -19.70
C THR A 4 -52.44 -19.87 -20.26
N GLU A 5 -51.67 -18.98 -20.90
CA GLU A 5 -50.21 -19.06 -21.00
C GLU A 5 -49.71 -17.87 -21.82
N LYS A 6 -49.18 -16.85 -21.13
CA LYS A 6 -48.09 -15.95 -21.54
C LYS A 6 -47.94 -14.80 -20.52
N MET A 7 -47.54 -15.17 -19.30
CA MET A 7 -46.96 -14.23 -18.34
C MET A 7 -45.86 -14.98 -17.59
N ASN A 8 -44.72 -15.23 -18.23
CA ASN A 8 -43.52 -15.61 -17.48
C ASN A 8 -42.20 -15.43 -18.25
N GLU A 9 -41.98 -14.28 -18.88
CA GLU A 9 -40.66 -13.97 -19.49
C GLU A 9 -39.93 -12.80 -18.83
N GLN A 10 -40.46 -12.19 -17.76
CA GLN A 10 -39.84 -11.00 -17.14
C GLN A 10 -39.26 -11.20 -15.74
N THR A 11 -39.40 -12.38 -15.13
CA THR A 11 -39.01 -12.59 -13.73
C THR A 11 -37.72 -13.39 -13.54
N SER A 12 -37.10 -13.91 -14.61
CA SER A 12 -35.92 -14.77 -14.47
C SER A 12 -34.58 -14.03 -14.49
N GLN A 13 -34.56 -12.70 -14.69
CA GLN A 13 -33.30 -11.95 -14.82
C GLN A 13 -32.90 -11.14 -13.56
N VAL A 14 -33.76 -11.06 -12.54
CA VAL A 14 -33.51 -10.22 -11.34
C VAL A 14 -33.04 -11.02 -10.12
N LEU A 15 -33.05 -12.36 -10.20
CA LEU A 15 -32.79 -13.23 -9.04
C LEU A 15 -31.41 -13.89 -9.00
N GLY A 16 -30.54 -13.64 -9.98
CA GLY A 16 -29.17 -14.16 -10.01
C GLY A 16 -28.17 -13.03 -9.81
N ASN A 17 -27.37 -13.11 -8.74
CA ASN A 17 -26.16 -12.29 -8.44
C ASN A 17 -26.29 -11.24 -7.32
N GLN A 18 -27.34 -11.22 -6.50
CA GLN A 18 -27.39 -10.30 -5.34
C GLN A 18 -26.48 -10.71 -4.16
N PHE A 19 -25.78 -11.85 -4.25
CA PHE A 19 -24.95 -12.37 -3.16
C PHE A 19 -23.44 -12.10 -3.34
N PHE A 20 -23.03 -11.67 -4.52
CA PHE A 20 -21.66 -11.25 -4.80
C PHE A 20 -21.77 -9.81 -5.31
N GLY A 21 -21.19 -8.85 -4.58
CA GLY A 21 -21.15 -7.46 -5.02
C GLY A 21 -20.64 -7.35 -6.46
N GLU A 22 -20.94 -6.23 -7.11
CA GLU A 22 -20.48 -5.96 -8.49
C GLU A 22 -19.01 -6.37 -8.65
N PHE A 23 -18.75 -7.31 -9.55
CA PHE A 23 -17.39 -7.71 -9.89
C PHE A 23 -16.75 -6.52 -10.60
N GLU A 24 -15.86 -5.82 -9.89
CA GLU A 24 -15.00 -4.80 -10.50
C GLU A 24 -14.27 -5.40 -11.69
N SER A 25 -14.17 -4.63 -12.76
CA SER A 25 -13.40 -5.07 -13.93
C SER A 25 -11.93 -5.26 -13.56
N ASP A 26 -11.27 -6.25 -14.17
CA ASP A 26 -9.83 -6.48 -13.96
C ASP A 26 -9.00 -5.22 -14.21
N GLN A 27 -9.44 -4.38 -15.15
CA GLN A 27 -8.81 -3.10 -15.46
C GLN A 27 -8.93 -2.08 -14.32
N GLU A 28 -10.08 -2.03 -13.62
CA GLU A 28 -10.27 -1.15 -12.46
C GLU A 28 -9.48 -1.65 -11.26
N ARG A 29 -9.44 -2.97 -11.04
CA ARG A 29 -8.62 -3.58 -10.00
C ARG A 29 -7.14 -3.28 -10.20
N GLN A 30 -6.61 -3.52 -11.40
CA GLN A 30 -5.20 -3.28 -11.73
C GLN A 30 -4.81 -1.80 -11.54
N LYS A 31 -5.69 -0.86 -11.90
CA LYS A 31 -5.45 0.57 -11.66
C LYS A 31 -5.28 0.89 -10.18
N LYS A 32 -6.13 0.30 -9.32
CA LYS A 32 -6.07 0.51 -7.86
C LYS A 32 -4.81 -0.12 -7.25
N GLU A 33 -4.47 -1.34 -7.67
CA GLU A 33 -3.24 -2.03 -7.25
C GLU A 33 -1.99 -1.20 -7.61
N CYS A 34 -1.88 -0.75 -8.86
CA CYS A 34 -0.81 0.14 -9.30
C CYS A 34 -0.77 1.46 -8.53
N ALA A 35 -1.93 2.05 -8.22
CA ALA A 35 -2.00 3.29 -7.45
C ALA A 35 -1.48 3.12 -6.02
N ILE A 36 -1.83 2.01 -5.34
CA ILE A 36 -1.35 1.72 -3.99
C ILE A 36 0.17 1.56 -3.98
N ILE A 37 0.73 0.77 -4.90
CA ILE A 37 2.19 0.61 -5.02
C ILE A 37 2.88 1.95 -5.31
N GLY A 38 2.30 2.77 -6.20
CA GLY A 38 2.82 4.10 -6.50
C GLY A 38 2.85 5.02 -5.28
N LEU A 39 1.79 5.02 -4.46
CA LEU A 39 1.75 5.78 -3.21
C LEU A 39 2.80 5.30 -2.21
N MET A 40 3.02 4.00 -2.09
CA MET A 40 4.08 3.44 -1.23
C MET A 40 5.48 3.89 -1.67
N LYS A 41 5.77 3.82 -2.98
CA LYS A 41 7.06 4.29 -3.54
C LYS A 41 7.30 5.77 -3.23
N ASN A 42 6.28 6.61 -3.42
CA ASN A 42 6.38 8.03 -3.10
C ASN A 42 6.63 8.27 -1.60
N GLN A 43 5.98 7.50 -0.74
CA GLN A 43 6.17 7.62 0.71
C GLN A 43 7.57 7.15 1.16
N ILE A 44 8.15 6.14 0.51
CA ILE A 44 9.55 5.73 0.74
C ILE A 44 10.49 6.89 0.40
N ILE A 45 10.32 7.54 -0.75
CA ILE A 45 11.16 8.69 -1.16
C ILE A 45 11.10 9.80 -0.10
N VAL A 46 9.90 10.14 0.38
CA VAL A 46 9.73 11.16 1.43
C VAL A 46 10.44 10.75 2.73
N LEU A 47 10.36 9.48 3.12
CA LEU A 47 11.05 8.98 4.31
C LEU A 47 12.57 8.99 4.15
N GLU A 48 13.09 8.71 2.95
CA GLU A 48 14.52 8.78 2.65
C GLU A 48 15.05 10.22 2.75
N GLU A 49 14.29 11.20 2.26
CA GLU A 49 14.61 12.63 2.42
C GLU A 49 14.64 13.02 3.90
N GLN A 50 13.63 12.61 4.67
CA GLN A 50 13.58 12.86 6.12
C GLN A 50 14.73 12.18 6.88
N LEU A 51 15.12 10.97 6.46
CA LEU A 51 16.25 10.25 7.03
C LEU A 51 17.56 10.99 6.77
N ASN A 52 17.73 11.55 5.57
CA ASN A 52 18.91 12.35 5.25
C ASN A 52 19.01 13.59 6.16
N ASP A 53 17.90 14.30 6.34
CA ASP A 53 17.84 15.44 7.27
C ASP A 53 18.13 15.04 8.73
N ALA A 54 17.60 13.90 9.17
CA ALA A 54 17.85 13.36 10.51
C ALA A 54 19.33 13.00 10.70
N LYS A 55 19.96 12.40 9.67
CA LYS A 55 21.40 12.06 9.68
C LYS A 55 22.28 13.29 9.78
N ILE A 56 21.93 14.39 9.10
CA ILE A 56 22.63 15.68 9.22
C ILE A 56 22.54 16.18 10.66
N LYS A 57 21.34 16.23 11.25
CA LYS A 57 21.13 16.67 12.64
C LYS A 57 21.87 15.79 13.66
N PHE A 58 21.91 14.48 13.41
CA PHE A 58 22.68 13.55 14.23
C PHE A 58 24.19 13.85 14.13
N ALA A 59 24.72 14.06 12.93
CA ALA A 59 26.12 14.42 12.74
C ALA A 59 26.46 15.75 13.46
N GLU A 60 25.61 16.77 13.32
CA GLU A 60 25.77 18.07 14.00
C GLU A 60 25.78 17.92 15.53
N ALA A 61 24.87 17.12 16.09
CA ALA A 61 24.81 16.86 17.53
C ALA A 61 26.08 16.18 18.06
N ASN A 62 26.74 15.36 17.25
CA ASN A 62 27.99 14.69 17.61
C ASN A 62 29.23 15.61 17.56
N LEU A 63 29.14 16.80 16.94
CA LEU A 63 30.24 17.77 16.93
C LEU A 63 30.37 18.52 18.27
N VAL A 64 29.32 18.55 19.09
CA VAL A 64 29.31 19.24 20.38
C VAL A 64 29.75 18.29 21.50
N LYS A 65 30.93 18.56 22.07
CA LYS A 65 31.70 17.61 22.91
C LYS A 65 31.02 17.11 24.19
N ASP A 66 29.91 17.72 24.61
CA ASP A 66 29.18 17.35 25.83
C ASP A 66 27.67 17.11 25.61
N ASN A 67 27.22 17.01 24.35
CA ASN A 67 25.80 16.90 24.00
C ASN A 67 25.35 15.45 23.72
N TRP A 68 25.86 14.50 24.51
CA TRP A 68 25.65 13.08 24.27
C TRP A 68 24.17 12.67 24.31
N SER A 69 23.36 13.27 25.19
CA SER A 69 21.92 12.97 25.28
C SER A 69 21.19 13.34 24.00
N CYS A 70 21.42 14.54 23.47
CA CYS A 70 20.84 14.98 22.19
C CYS A 70 21.33 14.12 21.03
N ALA A 71 22.62 13.77 20.99
CA ALA A 71 23.14 12.86 19.98
C ALA A 71 22.42 11.50 20.01
N LYS A 72 22.10 10.96 21.20
CA LYS A 72 21.32 9.73 21.34
C LYS A 72 19.87 9.87 20.91
N GLU A 73 19.21 10.98 21.21
CA GLU A 73 17.86 11.26 20.70
C GLU A 73 17.86 11.31 19.17
N ARG A 74 18.82 11.99 18.55
CA ARG A 74 18.96 12.04 17.09
C ARG A 74 19.33 10.69 16.46
N GLU A 75 20.08 9.85 17.15
CA GLU A 75 20.35 8.48 16.72
C GLU A 75 19.05 7.65 16.67
N ILE A 76 18.18 7.82 17.67
CA ILE A 76 16.89 7.15 17.73
C ILE A 76 15.97 7.65 16.60
N ASP A 77 15.92 8.95 16.35
CA ASP A 77 15.17 9.53 15.22
C ASP A 77 15.57 8.86 13.88
N CYS A 78 16.87 8.70 13.64
CA CYS A 78 17.39 8.02 12.45
C CYS A 78 16.91 6.56 12.37
N LYS A 79 17.00 5.81 13.49
CA LYS A 79 16.59 4.40 13.53
C LYS A 79 15.09 4.20 13.33
N ILE A 80 14.28 5.14 13.82
CA ILE A 80 12.82 5.10 13.59
C ILE A 80 12.53 5.24 12.10
N LEU A 81 13.15 6.22 11.43
CA LEU A 81 12.97 6.44 9.99
C LEU A 81 13.47 5.25 9.17
N GLU A 82 14.65 4.70 9.50
CA GLU A 82 15.17 3.48 8.88
C GLU A 82 14.21 2.29 9.08
N GLY A 83 13.64 2.14 10.28
CA GLY A 83 12.63 1.13 10.56
C GLY A 83 11.37 1.28 9.71
N GLN A 84 10.86 2.51 9.56
CA GLN A 84 9.69 2.81 8.74
C GLN A 84 9.94 2.50 7.25
N ILE A 85 11.10 2.91 6.72
CA ILE A 85 11.51 2.59 5.35
C ILE A 85 11.56 1.08 5.15
N ASN A 86 12.22 0.35 6.05
CA ASN A 86 12.34 -1.10 5.94
C ASN A 86 10.99 -1.83 5.94
N ILE A 87 10.06 -1.41 6.81
CA ILE A 87 8.71 -1.99 6.85
C ILE A 87 7.96 -1.69 5.55
N LEU A 88 8.00 -0.45 5.08
CA LEU A 88 7.27 -0.04 3.89
C LEU A 88 7.83 -0.69 2.61
N SER A 89 9.16 -0.76 2.49
CA SER A 89 9.82 -1.45 1.37
C SER A 89 9.49 -2.94 1.36
N LYS A 90 9.40 -3.59 2.53
CA LYS A 90 8.96 -4.99 2.61
C LYS A 90 7.50 -5.14 2.18
N LEU A 91 6.60 -4.28 2.66
CA LEU A 91 5.20 -4.32 2.27
C LEU A 91 5.00 -4.06 0.77
N GLN A 92 5.76 -3.12 0.20
CA GLN A 92 5.76 -2.86 -1.23
C GLN A 92 6.16 -4.13 -2.00
N TYR A 93 7.25 -4.78 -1.61
CA TYR A 93 7.71 -6.01 -2.24
C TYR A 93 6.68 -7.14 -2.13
N ASP A 94 6.16 -7.39 -0.92
CA ASP A 94 5.18 -8.45 -0.66
C ASP A 94 3.89 -8.22 -1.49
N LEU A 95 3.45 -6.96 -1.64
CA LEU A 95 2.28 -6.62 -2.46
C LEU A 95 2.55 -6.70 -3.97
N GLU A 96 3.73 -6.27 -4.42
CA GLU A 96 4.13 -6.42 -5.82
C GLU A 96 4.16 -7.90 -6.23
N ASP A 97 4.65 -8.79 -5.36
CA ASP A 97 4.62 -10.25 -5.57
C ASP A 97 3.19 -10.81 -5.56
N MET A 98 2.32 -10.34 -4.66
CA MET A 98 0.91 -10.77 -4.63
C MET A 98 0.12 -10.34 -5.87
N PHE A 99 0.33 -9.12 -6.37
CA PHE A 99 -0.41 -8.58 -7.53
C PHE A 99 0.18 -9.05 -8.86
N SER A 100 1.47 -9.40 -8.90
CA SER A 100 2.15 -9.86 -10.10
C SER A 100 3.06 -11.04 -9.77
N PRO A 101 2.47 -12.20 -9.39
CA PRO A 101 3.23 -13.36 -8.98
C PRO A 101 4.11 -13.81 -10.13
N THR A 102 5.42 -13.78 -9.89
CA THR A 102 6.36 -14.32 -10.87
C THR A 102 6.20 -15.83 -10.84
N PRO A 103 5.89 -16.51 -11.96
CA PRO A 103 5.76 -17.96 -11.95
C PRO A 103 7.09 -18.57 -11.47
N ALA A 104 7.04 -19.23 -10.31
CA ALA A 104 8.18 -19.99 -9.81
C ALA A 104 8.57 -21.02 -10.88
N CYS A 105 9.79 -20.94 -11.38
CA CYS A 105 10.36 -21.93 -12.29
C CYS A 105 10.63 -23.24 -11.56
#